data_AF-A0A8J4E014-F1
#
_entry.id   AF-A0A8J4E014-F1
#
_cell.length_a   1.000
_cell.length_b   1.000
_cell.length_c   1.000
_cell.angle_alpha   90.00
_cell.angle_beta   90.00
_cell.angle_gamma   90.00
#
_symmetry.space_group_name_H-M   'P 1'
#
loop_
_entity.id
_entity.type
_entity.pdbx_description
1 polymer ?
#
loop_
_entity_poly.entity_id
_entity_poly.type
_entity_poly.pdbx_seq_one_letter_code
_entity_poly.pdbx_strand_id
1 'polypeptide(L)'
;MTDVPERILAVAVAALPERRRDWGLAMLAELHEVTRRGDRWAFALSGVRATLLIPPAGGWSVLALVAGAVVAAVAAVGRVVRAELPALTVFAMTFTAVLGALVVLGVARSAKPRLPAPVPTLVVGGAVAASIVGVVVFLHREPAAARYLPAPAAAYLAAVLAGCLWIAVTSPRPLGTTRLAPYLGAAAALVLAAWSLALYRLEPVEPPVVVAEVLGIGLMLTPFAVFAVPAFVASRAAGRPASRAAGRAAGGSRRAGVQALVWTLTAAMPLTFALWLPEALRRHAIDGHTLDGEVVAPVGVNLSDAIVFCLGLLPVFGTVLGTAGAAVGARRR
;
A
#
# COMPACT_ATOMS: atom_id res chain seq x y z
N MET A 1 27.75 -24.62 -13.81
CA MET A 1 26.88 -24.37 -12.64
C MET A 1 27.05 -22.92 -12.24
N THR A 2 25.97 -22.15 -12.16
CA THR A 2 25.99 -20.71 -11.86
C THR A 2 26.40 -20.45 -10.41
N ASP A 3 27.39 -19.58 -10.18
CA ASP A 3 27.80 -19.18 -8.83
C ASP A 3 26.74 -18.25 -8.21
N VAL A 4 25.91 -18.82 -7.34
CA VAL A 4 24.80 -18.13 -6.67
C VAL A 4 25.28 -17.08 -5.65
N PRO A 5 26.26 -17.37 -4.77
CA PRO A 5 26.89 -16.35 -3.90
C PRO A 5 27.34 -15.10 -4.65
N GLU A 6 28.04 -15.29 -5.78
CA GLU A 6 28.55 -14.19 -6.59
C GLU A 6 27.43 -13.34 -7.18
N ARG A 7 26.38 -13.97 -7.74
CA ARG A 7 25.21 -13.22 -8.26
C ARG A 7 24.52 -12.40 -7.19
N ILE A 8 24.37 -12.94 -5.97
CA ILE A 8 23.71 -12.23 -4.88
C ILE A 8 24.54 -11.00 -4.47
N LEU A 9 25.85 -11.18 -4.29
CA LEU A 9 26.73 -10.07 -3.94
C LEU A 9 26.81 -9.03 -5.06
N ALA A 10 26.85 -9.47 -6.32
CA ALA A 10 26.92 -8.58 -7.49
C ALA A 10 25.69 -7.68 -7.61
N VAL A 11 24.49 -8.23 -7.33
CA VAL A 11 23.26 -7.43 -7.28
C VAL A 11 23.33 -6.39 -6.15
N ALA A 12 23.82 -6.78 -4.97
CA ALA A 12 23.97 -5.85 -3.85
C ALA A 12 25.00 -4.74 -4.15
N VAL A 13 26.11 -5.08 -4.80
CA VAL A 13 27.15 -4.13 -5.23
C VAL A 13 26.64 -3.19 -6.32
N ALA A 14 25.86 -3.69 -7.28
CA ALA A 14 25.26 -2.86 -8.33
C ALA A 14 24.29 -1.80 -7.77
N ALA A 15 23.74 -2.03 -6.58
CA ALA A 15 22.88 -1.08 -5.88
C ALA A 15 23.64 -0.02 -5.06
N LEU A 16 24.98 -0.10 -4.97
CA LEU A 16 25.78 0.88 -4.23
C LEU A 16 25.83 2.24 -4.95
N PRO A 17 25.90 3.37 -4.20
CA PRO A 17 26.15 4.69 -4.76
C PRO A 17 27.46 4.74 -5.57
N GLU A 18 27.51 5.58 -6.60
CA GLU A 18 28.65 5.73 -7.52
C GLU A 18 30.00 5.87 -6.79
N ARG A 19 30.06 6.71 -5.76
CA ARG A 19 31.24 6.93 -4.89
C ARG A 19 31.75 5.70 -4.13
N ARG A 20 30.99 4.60 -4.10
CA ARG A 20 31.33 3.34 -3.40
C ARG A 20 31.32 2.13 -4.32
N ARG A 21 31.16 2.31 -5.63
CA ARG A 21 31.26 1.19 -6.58
C ARG A 21 32.61 0.51 -6.51
N ASP A 22 33.69 1.28 -6.37
CA ASP A 22 35.04 0.72 -6.26
C ASP A 22 35.21 -0.21 -5.06
N TRP A 23 34.59 0.14 -3.92
CA TRP A 23 34.56 -0.73 -2.74
C TRP A 23 33.77 -2.02 -2.99
N GLY A 24 32.61 -1.92 -3.64
CA GLY A 24 31.81 -3.11 -3.97
C GLY A 24 32.48 -4.02 -5.02
N LEU A 25 33.19 -3.44 -5.99
CA LEU A 25 33.99 -4.19 -6.95
C LEU A 25 35.15 -4.92 -6.27
N ALA A 26 35.80 -4.28 -5.29
CA ALA A 26 36.82 -4.94 -4.47
C ALA A 26 36.26 -6.16 -3.71
N MET A 27 35.05 -6.08 -3.15
CA MET A 27 34.41 -7.22 -2.49
C MET A 27 34.09 -8.37 -3.46
N LEU A 28 33.71 -8.07 -4.70
CA LEU A 28 33.50 -9.11 -5.72
C LEU A 28 34.82 -9.79 -6.10
N ALA A 29 35.90 -9.02 -6.19
CA ALA A 29 37.24 -9.57 -6.41
C ALA A 29 37.68 -10.45 -5.23
N GLU A 30 37.50 -10.00 -3.99
CA GLU A 30 37.80 -10.79 -2.78
C GLU A 30 36.96 -12.08 -2.71
N LEU A 31 35.68 -12.05 -3.10
CA LEU A 31 34.85 -13.25 -3.17
C LEU A 31 35.44 -14.27 -4.16
N HIS A 32 36.07 -13.82 -5.25
CA HIS A 32 36.67 -14.72 -6.25
C HIS A 32 37.81 -15.55 -5.66
N GLU A 33 38.59 -14.98 -4.73
CA GLU A 33 39.69 -15.65 -4.03
C GLU A 33 39.22 -16.69 -3.00
N VAL A 34 37.97 -16.64 -2.54
CA VAL A 34 37.43 -17.59 -1.56
C VAL A 34 37.06 -18.91 -2.25
N THR A 35 37.86 -19.97 -2.07
CA THR A 35 37.66 -21.24 -2.78
C THR A 35 36.63 -22.17 -2.12
N ARG A 36 36.48 -22.11 -0.80
CA ARG A 36 35.55 -22.98 -0.06
C ARG A 36 34.11 -22.50 -0.18
N ARG A 37 33.21 -23.40 -0.60
CA ARG A 37 31.80 -23.09 -0.85
C ARG A 37 31.07 -22.51 0.37
N GLY A 38 31.35 -23.01 1.58
CA GLY A 38 30.75 -22.47 2.81
C GLY A 38 31.23 -21.05 3.12
N ASP A 39 32.53 -20.80 2.98
CA ASP A 39 33.14 -19.50 3.23
C ASP A 39 32.71 -18.46 2.20
N ARG A 40 32.51 -18.86 0.93
CA ARG A 40 31.92 -18.00 -0.12
C ARG A 40 30.54 -17.50 0.28
N TRP A 41 29.69 -18.37 0.84
CA TRP A 41 28.36 -17.97 1.31
C TRP A 41 28.43 -17.04 2.52
N ALA A 42 29.28 -17.34 3.49
CA ALA A 42 29.48 -16.49 4.65
C ALA A 42 30.00 -15.10 4.24
N PHE A 43 30.95 -15.05 3.30
CA PHE A 43 31.49 -13.82 2.74
C PHE A 43 30.43 -13.03 1.98
N ALA A 44 29.70 -13.67 1.06
CA ALA A 44 28.64 -13.00 0.30
C ALA A 44 27.55 -12.42 1.21
N LEU A 45 27.12 -13.16 2.24
CA LEU A 45 26.13 -12.69 3.20
C LEU A 45 26.67 -11.58 4.11
N SER A 46 27.92 -11.69 4.57
CA SER A 46 28.60 -10.64 5.34
C SER A 46 28.75 -9.38 4.50
N GLY A 47 29.09 -9.52 3.22
CA GLY A 47 29.22 -8.43 2.28
C GLY A 47 27.89 -7.75 1.97
N VAL A 48 26.83 -8.51 1.72
CA VAL A 48 25.46 -7.98 1.61
C VAL A 48 25.04 -7.29 2.90
N ARG A 49 25.36 -7.84 4.07
CA ARG A 49 25.09 -7.20 5.35
C ARG A 49 25.87 -5.90 5.49
N ALA A 50 27.14 -5.85 5.09
CA ALA A 50 27.96 -4.65 5.12
C ALA A 50 27.41 -3.57 4.18
N THR A 51 26.98 -3.93 2.96
CA THR A 51 26.36 -2.97 2.03
C THR A 51 25.05 -2.40 2.60
N LEU A 52 24.27 -3.21 3.32
CA LEU A 52 23.03 -2.79 3.99
C LEU A 52 23.26 -1.98 5.27
N LEU A 53 24.37 -2.21 5.98
CA LEU A 53 24.71 -1.53 7.24
C LEU A 53 25.48 -0.23 7.04
N ILE A 54 26.06 0.03 5.86
CA ILE A 54 26.69 1.32 5.57
C ILE A 54 25.61 2.39 5.70
N PRO A 55 25.77 3.36 6.62
CA PRO A 55 24.82 4.45 6.75
C PRO A 55 24.75 5.17 5.40
N PRO A 56 23.57 5.22 4.76
CA PRO A 56 23.43 5.90 3.49
C PRO A 56 23.80 7.36 3.71
N ALA A 57 24.84 7.85 3.02
CA ALA A 57 25.23 9.25 3.16
C ALA A 57 24.08 10.12 2.66
N GLY A 58 23.32 10.70 3.60
CA GLY A 58 22.20 11.61 3.39
C GLY A 58 20.81 10.99 3.57
N GLY A 59 20.18 11.21 4.74
CA GLY A 59 18.74 11.48 4.85
C GLY A 59 17.73 10.33 4.66
N TRP A 60 18.13 9.06 4.77
CA TRP A 60 17.21 7.90 4.65
C TRP A 60 16.52 7.49 5.96
N SER A 61 16.69 8.28 7.03
CA SER A 61 16.25 7.93 8.39
C SER A 61 14.77 7.55 8.43
N VAL A 62 13.88 8.25 7.74
CA VAL A 62 12.44 7.95 7.80
C VAL A 62 12.06 6.65 7.08
N LEU A 63 12.66 6.35 5.92
CA LEU A 63 12.33 5.11 5.19
C LEU A 63 12.90 3.88 5.89
N ALA A 64 14.10 4.01 6.45
CA ALA A 64 14.71 2.99 7.28
C ALA A 64 13.95 2.80 8.61
N LEU A 65 13.40 3.87 9.18
CA LEU A 65 12.60 3.80 10.41
C LEU A 65 11.20 3.24 10.15
N VAL A 66 10.55 3.59 9.04
CA VAL A 66 9.26 3.02 8.63
C VAL A 66 9.42 1.56 8.22
N ALA A 67 10.40 1.24 7.36
CA ALA A 67 10.70 -0.15 7.00
C ALA A 67 11.14 -0.95 8.23
N GLY A 68 11.97 -0.36 9.10
CA GLY A 68 12.43 -0.96 10.35
C GLY A 68 11.29 -1.19 11.35
N ALA A 69 10.38 -0.25 11.50
CA ALA A 69 9.20 -0.38 12.37
C ALA A 69 8.22 -1.43 11.82
N VAL A 70 8.00 -1.46 10.51
CA VAL A 70 7.15 -2.46 9.86
C VAL A 70 7.76 -3.84 9.95
N VAL A 71 9.07 -3.98 9.69
CA VAL A 71 9.80 -5.25 9.83
C VAL A 71 9.85 -5.68 11.29
N ALA A 72 10.07 -4.77 12.24
CA ALA A 72 10.08 -5.07 13.67
C ALA A 72 8.69 -5.49 14.16
N ALA A 73 7.62 -4.84 13.69
CA ALA A 73 6.24 -5.22 13.99
C ALA A 73 5.92 -6.61 13.44
N VAL A 74 6.26 -6.87 12.17
CA VAL A 74 6.08 -8.20 11.55
C VAL A 74 6.93 -9.27 12.24
N ALA A 75 8.16 -8.96 12.66
CA ALA A 75 9.04 -9.89 13.36
C ALA A 75 8.64 -10.13 14.83
N ALA A 76 8.04 -9.13 15.50
CA ALA A 76 7.46 -9.28 16.82
C ALA A 76 6.22 -10.18 16.76
N VAL A 77 5.35 -9.96 15.76
CA VAL A 77 4.19 -10.82 15.50
C VAL A 77 4.61 -12.23 15.10
N GLY A 78 5.62 -12.38 14.23
CA GLY A 78 6.11 -13.68 13.76
C GLY A 78 6.73 -14.56 14.84
N ARG A 79 7.26 -13.98 15.93
CA ARG A 79 7.76 -14.75 17.09
C ARG A 79 6.65 -15.30 17.97
N VAL A 80 5.51 -14.63 18.03
CA VAL A 80 4.33 -15.05 18.80
C VAL A 80 3.48 -16.06 18.03
N VAL A 81 3.44 -15.96 16.70
CA VAL A 81 2.46 -16.66 15.85
C VAL A 81 2.96 -17.99 15.25
N ARG A 82 4.27 -18.27 15.34
CA ARG A 82 4.94 -19.36 14.60
C ARG A 82 4.45 -20.78 14.92
N ALA A 83 3.67 -20.97 15.98
CA ALA A 83 3.16 -22.27 16.38
C ALA A 83 1.72 -22.56 15.91
N GLU A 84 0.90 -21.55 15.58
CA GLU A 84 -0.56 -21.78 15.48
C GLU A 84 -1.24 -21.31 14.18
N LEU A 85 -0.62 -20.42 13.38
CA LEU A 85 -1.30 -19.83 12.21
C LEU A 85 -0.40 -19.85 10.94
N PRO A 86 -0.45 -20.92 10.13
CA PRO A 86 0.36 -21.04 8.91
C PRO A 86 0.05 -19.94 7.87
N ALA A 87 -1.20 -19.46 7.80
CA ALA A 87 -1.60 -18.39 6.88
C ALA A 87 -0.87 -17.06 7.14
N LEU A 88 -0.68 -16.68 8.42
CA LEU A 88 0.07 -15.48 8.80
C LEU A 88 1.54 -15.58 8.44
N THR A 89 2.10 -16.80 8.45
CA THR A 89 3.49 -17.02 8.04
C THR A 89 3.67 -16.74 6.55
N VAL A 90 2.76 -17.22 5.70
CA VAL A 90 2.78 -16.93 4.26
C VAL A 90 2.64 -15.43 4.01
N PHE A 91 1.66 -14.78 4.64
CA PHE A 91 1.48 -13.33 4.55
C PHE A 91 2.76 -12.57 4.93
N ALA A 92 3.33 -12.88 6.11
CA ALA A 92 4.53 -12.20 6.60
C ALA A 92 5.74 -12.41 5.66
N MET A 93 5.95 -13.64 5.17
CA MET A 93 7.02 -13.95 4.23
C MET A 93 6.84 -13.22 2.89
N THR A 94 5.64 -13.25 2.32
CA THR A 94 5.36 -12.57 1.04
C THR A 94 5.49 -11.05 1.21
N PHE A 95 4.91 -10.48 2.26
CA PHE A 95 4.97 -9.05 2.51
C PHE A 95 6.41 -8.58 2.74
N THR A 96 7.20 -9.27 3.56
CA THR A 96 8.61 -8.93 3.78
C THR A 96 9.45 -9.09 2.52
N ALA A 97 9.23 -10.15 1.73
CA ALA A 97 9.93 -10.36 0.47
C ALA A 97 9.61 -9.26 -0.56
N VAL A 98 8.33 -8.94 -0.75
CA VAL A 98 7.90 -7.89 -1.69
C VAL A 98 8.39 -6.53 -1.21
N LEU A 99 8.20 -6.20 0.07
CA LEU A 99 8.68 -4.93 0.63
C LEU A 99 10.20 -4.80 0.52
N GLY A 100 10.95 -5.87 0.81
CA GLY A 100 12.40 -5.91 0.63
C GLY A 100 12.81 -5.66 -0.82
N ALA A 101 12.18 -6.35 -1.78
CA ALA A 101 12.43 -6.15 -3.21
C ALA A 101 12.14 -4.71 -3.66
N LEU A 102 11.05 -4.11 -3.16
CA LEU A 102 10.69 -2.72 -3.43
C LEU A 102 11.73 -1.76 -2.83
N VAL A 103 12.18 -1.98 -1.59
CA VAL A 103 13.24 -1.15 -0.99
C VAL A 103 14.52 -1.22 -1.83
N VAL A 104 14.96 -2.41 -2.23
CA VAL A 104 16.14 -2.58 -3.12
C VAL A 104 15.95 -1.81 -4.42
N LEU A 105 14.79 -1.93 -5.06
CA LEU A 105 14.47 -1.21 -6.28
C LEU A 105 14.44 0.32 -6.08
N GLY A 106 13.95 0.77 -4.92
CA GLY A 106 13.91 2.18 -4.54
C GLY A 106 15.29 2.78 -4.30
N VAL A 107 16.17 2.01 -3.64
CA VAL A 107 17.59 2.34 -3.44
C VAL A 107 18.28 2.44 -4.78
N ALA A 108 18.16 1.42 -5.63
CA ALA A 108 18.79 1.39 -6.96
C ALA A 108 18.36 2.56 -7.87
N ARG A 109 17.15 3.09 -7.67
CA ARG A 109 16.59 4.18 -8.48
C ARG A 109 16.79 5.59 -7.91
N SER A 110 17.27 5.74 -6.68
CA SER A 110 17.29 7.05 -6.02
C SER A 110 18.69 7.67 -5.99
N ALA A 111 18.95 8.61 -6.91
CA ALA A 111 20.21 9.36 -6.96
C ALA A 111 20.31 10.54 -5.96
N LYS A 112 19.20 10.97 -5.31
CA LYS A 112 19.21 12.11 -4.37
C LYS A 112 18.21 11.93 -3.21
N PRO A 113 18.61 12.26 -1.97
CA PRO A 113 17.72 12.24 -0.81
C PRO A 113 16.62 13.30 -0.94
N ARG A 114 15.41 12.97 -0.49
CA ARG A 114 14.29 13.92 -0.41
C ARG A 114 13.84 14.08 1.05
N LEU A 115 13.61 15.34 1.39
CA LEU A 115 12.98 15.93 2.60
C LEU A 115 11.73 15.18 3.11
N PRO A 116 11.18 15.50 4.31
CA PRO A 116 10.20 14.68 5.03
C PRO A 116 9.05 14.15 4.17
N ALA A 117 8.62 12.92 4.50
CA ALA A 117 7.55 12.23 3.80
C ALA A 117 6.31 13.13 3.73
N PRO A 118 5.75 13.37 2.53
CA PRO A 118 4.57 14.23 2.39
C PRO A 118 3.38 13.58 3.12
N VAL A 119 2.48 14.40 3.67
CA VAL A 119 1.31 13.95 4.47
C VAL A 119 0.54 12.78 3.82
N PRO A 120 0.27 12.76 2.49
CA PRO A 120 -0.37 11.62 1.83
C PRO A 120 0.36 10.28 2.00
N THR A 121 1.70 10.29 2.00
CA THR A 121 2.50 9.09 2.23
C THR A 121 2.36 8.59 3.67
N LEU A 122 2.24 9.50 4.65
CA LEU A 122 1.98 9.13 6.04
C LEU A 122 0.60 8.51 6.22
N VAL A 123 -0.41 9.05 5.53
CA VAL A 123 -1.78 8.48 5.53
C VAL A 123 -1.78 7.05 4.99
N VAL A 124 -1.15 6.81 3.84
CA VAL A 124 -1.05 5.45 3.25
C VAL A 124 -0.26 4.52 4.16
N GLY A 125 0.88 4.98 4.69
CA GLY A 125 1.71 4.19 5.61
C GLY A 125 0.95 3.78 6.87
N GLY A 126 0.24 4.72 7.49
CA GLY A 126 -0.61 4.47 8.66
C GLY A 126 -1.75 3.52 8.34
N ALA A 127 -2.42 3.69 7.20
CA ALA A 127 -3.49 2.80 6.76
C ALA A 127 -2.99 1.36 6.55
N VAL A 128 -1.86 1.17 5.89
CA VAL A 128 -1.27 -0.16 5.67
C VAL A 128 -0.85 -0.80 6.99
N ALA A 129 -0.24 -0.04 7.90
CA ALA A 129 0.09 -0.53 9.24
C ALA A 129 -1.18 -0.97 10.00
N ALA A 130 -2.24 -0.17 9.96
CA ALA A 130 -3.52 -0.49 10.57
C ALA A 130 -4.17 -1.74 9.94
N SER A 131 -4.08 -1.92 8.61
CA SER A 131 -4.55 -3.15 7.93
C SER A 131 -3.85 -4.40 8.47
N ILE A 132 -2.51 -4.34 8.60
CA ILE A 132 -1.70 -5.47 9.09
C ILE A 132 -2.08 -5.79 10.54
N VAL A 133 -2.15 -4.77 11.40
CA VAL A 133 -2.55 -4.94 12.81
C VAL A 133 -3.97 -5.51 12.89
N GLY A 134 -4.90 -5.00 12.07
CA GLY A 134 -6.27 -5.49 11.99
C GLY A 134 -6.34 -6.98 11.68
N VAL A 135 -5.61 -7.46 10.68
CA VAL A 135 -5.55 -8.89 10.32
C VAL A 135 -4.96 -9.74 11.44
N VAL A 136 -3.88 -9.27 12.07
CA VAL A 136 -3.24 -9.99 13.18
C VAL A 136 -4.19 -10.10 14.37
N VAL A 137 -4.82 -9.00 14.77
CA VAL A 137 -5.80 -8.98 15.86
C VAL A 137 -6.99 -9.88 15.53
N PHE A 138 -7.49 -9.82 14.29
CA PHE A 138 -8.59 -10.64 13.81
C PHE A 138 -8.28 -12.13 13.92
N LEU A 139 -7.15 -12.58 13.35
CA LEU A 139 -6.76 -13.98 13.37
C LEU A 139 -6.33 -14.48 14.75
N HIS A 140 -5.84 -13.59 15.61
CA HIS A 140 -5.53 -13.95 17.00
C HIS A 140 -6.80 -14.17 17.82
N ARG A 141 -7.84 -13.33 17.63
CA ARG A 141 -9.13 -13.51 18.31
C ARG A 141 -9.92 -14.69 17.74
N GLU A 142 -9.83 -14.90 16.44
CA GLU A 142 -10.59 -15.92 15.71
C GLU A 142 -9.67 -16.84 14.89
N PRO A 143 -8.94 -17.78 15.52
CA PRO A 143 -8.00 -18.65 14.82
C PRO A 143 -8.63 -19.48 13.69
N ALA A 144 -9.91 -19.86 13.86
CA ALA A 144 -10.68 -20.59 12.85
C ALA A 144 -10.83 -19.80 11.54
N ALA A 145 -10.77 -18.47 11.59
CA ALA A 145 -10.82 -17.62 10.41
C ALA A 145 -9.62 -17.80 9.47
N ALA A 146 -8.50 -18.37 9.94
CA ALA A 146 -7.34 -18.64 9.10
C ALA A 146 -7.66 -19.58 7.92
N ARG A 147 -8.70 -20.42 8.03
CA ARG A 147 -9.20 -21.27 6.93
C ARG A 147 -9.77 -20.47 5.76
N TYR A 148 -10.21 -19.24 6.02
CA TYR A 148 -10.78 -18.32 5.03
C TYR A 148 -9.74 -17.37 4.43
N LEU A 149 -8.47 -17.45 4.88
CA LEU A 149 -7.35 -16.75 4.29
C LEU A 149 -6.40 -17.76 3.63
N PRO A 150 -6.77 -18.37 2.50
CA PRO A 150 -5.90 -19.31 1.81
C PRO A 150 -4.62 -18.59 1.33
N ALA A 151 -3.55 -19.35 1.11
CA ALA A 151 -2.25 -18.80 0.73
C ALA A 151 -2.30 -17.81 -0.47
N PRO A 152 -3.09 -18.04 -1.54
CA PRO A 152 -3.22 -17.06 -2.62
C PRO A 152 -3.83 -15.73 -2.18
N ALA A 153 -4.84 -15.76 -1.29
CA ALA A 153 -5.47 -14.55 -0.76
C ALA A 153 -4.51 -13.78 0.16
N ALA A 154 -3.75 -14.49 1.00
CA ALA A 154 -2.70 -13.91 1.83
C ALA A 154 -1.61 -13.23 0.97
N ALA A 155 -1.16 -13.89 -0.09
CA ALA A 155 -0.17 -13.34 -1.02
C ALA A 155 -0.71 -12.12 -1.78
N TYR A 156 -1.97 -12.17 -2.22
CA TYR A 156 -2.65 -11.05 -2.86
C TYR A 156 -2.75 -9.83 -1.92
N LEU A 157 -3.22 -10.02 -0.69
CA LEU A 157 -3.28 -8.98 0.34
C LEU A 157 -1.90 -8.34 0.56
N ALA A 158 -0.86 -9.16 0.74
CA ALA A 158 0.50 -8.68 0.90
C ALA A 158 0.98 -7.85 -0.30
N ALA A 159 0.74 -8.32 -1.52
CA ALA A 159 1.13 -7.64 -2.75
C ALA A 159 0.41 -6.30 -2.92
N VAL A 160 -0.89 -6.23 -2.62
CA VAL A 160 -1.68 -4.98 -2.72
C VAL A 160 -1.20 -3.96 -1.71
N LEU A 161 -1.01 -4.34 -0.43
CA LEU A 161 -0.51 -3.43 0.61
C LEU A 161 0.90 -2.91 0.30
N ALA A 162 1.79 -3.80 -0.15
CA ALA A 162 3.14 -3.42 -0.55
C ALA A 162 3.14 -2.52 -1.80
N GLY A 163 2.25 -2.79 -2.76
CA GLY A 163 2.03 -1.93 -3.93
C GLY A 163 1.55 -0.53 -3.56
N CYS A 164 0.64 -0.43 -2.57
CA CYS A 164 0.17 0.86 -2.06
C CYS A 164 1.31 1.66 -1.43
N LEU A 165 2.12 1.02 -0.57
CA LEU A 165 3.32 1.64 0.00
C LEU A 165 4.31 2.11 -1.07
N TRP A 166 4.54 1.28 -2.08
CA TRP A 166 5.46 1.59 -3.17
C TRP A 166 5.02 2.84 -3.94
N ILE A 167 3.74 2.92 -4.31
CA ILE A 167 3.17 4.08 -5.01
C ILE A 167 3.32 5.33 -4.13
N ALA A 168 3.02 5.22 -2.84
CA ALA A 168 3.09 6.32 -1.89
C ALA A 168 4.52 6.85 -1.69
N VAL A 169 5.53 5.97 -1.70
CA VAL A 169 6.94 6.33 -1.52
C VAL A 169 7.57 6.84 -2.80
N THR A 170 7.31 6.17 -3.93
CA THR A 170 8.00 6.51 -5.19
C THR A 170 7.41 7.71 -5.88
N SER A 171 6.12 8.01 -5.62
CA SER A 171 5.27 8.96 -6.33
C SER A 171 5.30 8.73 -7.85
N PRO A 172 4.16 8.53 -8.52
CA PRO A 172 4.15 8.23 -9.96
C PRO A 172 4.54 9.47 -10.80
N ARG A 173 5.85 9.72 -10.91
CA ARG A 173 6.46 10.78 -11.74
C ARG A 173 5.94 10.80 -13.18
N PRO A 174 5.69 9.66 -13.87
CA PRO A 174 5.15 9.70 -15.23
C PRO A 174 3.71 10.23 -15.32
N LEU A 175 2.95 10.24 -14.22
CA LEU A 175 1.56 10.74 -14.18
C LEU A 175 1.47 12.26 -13.93
N GLY A 176 2.59 12.95 -13.75
CA GLY A 176 2.63 14.40 -13.60
C GLY A 176 3.21 14.88 -12.27
N THR A 177 3.40 16.20 -12.18
CA THR A 177 4.06 16.88 -11.06
C THR A 177 3.08 17.70 -10.22
N THR A 178 1.77 17.48 -10.36
CA THR A 178 0.79 18.30 -9.63
C THR A 178 0.90 17.99 -8.13
N ARG A 179 1.33 18.99 -7.36
CA ARG A 179 1.48 18.85 -5.91
C ARG A 179 0.14 18.60 -5.21
N LEU A 180 -0.96 18.99 -5.84
CA LEU A 180 -2.31 18.93 -5.27
C LEU A 180 -2.94 17.52 -5.35
N ALA A 181 -2.64 16.75 -6.40
CA ALA A 181 -3.28 15.45 -6.64
C ALA A 181 -3.11 14.45 -5.47
N PRO A 182 -1.92 14.31 -4.84
CA PRO A 182 -1.75 13.45 -3.67
C PRO A 182 -2.64 13.83 -2.48
N TYR A 183 -2.79 15.13 -2.20
CA TYR A 183 -3.59 15.62 -1.08
C TYR A 183 -5.09 15.43 -1.34
N LEU A 184 -5.55 15.69 -2.56
CA LEU A 184 -6.94 15.45 -2.94
C LEU A 184 -7.29 13.96 -2.84
N GLY A 185 -6.38 13.09 -3.29
CA GLY A 185 -6.58 11.65 -3.19
C GLY A 185 -6.63 11.16 -1.74
N ALA A 186 -5.68 11.59 -0.90
CA ALA A 186 -5.66 11.23 0.51
C ALA A 186 -6.89 11.77 1.27
N ALA A 187 -7.29 13.03 1.02
CA ALA A 187 -8.48 13.61 1.64
C ALA A 187 -9.75 12.84 1.24
N ALA A 188 -9.89 12.48 -0.04
CA ALA A 188 -11.03 11.71 -0.51
C ALA A 188 -11.08 10.30 0.11
N ALA A 189 -9.93 9.65 0.27
CA ALA A 189 -9.84 8.37 0.98
C ALA A 189 -10.26 8.48 2.45
N LEU A 190 -9.85 9.54 3.16
CA LEU A 190 -10.29 9.80 4.53
C LEU A 190 -11.80 10.05 4.62
N VAL A 191 -12.38 10.80 3.68
CA VAL A 191 -13.83 11.01 3.60
C VAL A 191 -14.56 9.69 3.39
N LEU A 192 -14.08 8.84 2.47
CA LEU A 192 -14.66 7.51 2.24
C LEU A 192 -14.62 6.65 3.50
N ALA A 193 -13.48 6.62 4.18
CA ALA A 193 -13.30 5.86 5.40
C ALA A 193 -14.20 6.34 6.54
N ALA A 194 -14.31 7.65 6.73
CA ALA A 194 -15.22 8.24 7.72
C ALA A 194 -16.69 7.93 7.39
N TRP A 195 -17.05 7.99 6.10
CA TRP A 195 -18.39 7.63 5.63
C TRP A 195 -18.72 6.15 5.87
N SER A 196 -17.82 5.24 5.49
CA SER A 196 -17.97 3.80 5.74
C SER A 196 -18.13 3.52 7.24
N LEU A 197 -17.30 4.13 8.08
CA LEU A 197 -17.41 3.98 9.53
C LEU A 197 -18.77 4.48 10.06
N ALA A 198 -19.25 5.62 9.56
CA ALA A 198 -20.56 6.15 9.96
C ALA A 198 -21.69 5.17 9.57
N LEU A 199 -21.66 4.61 8.36
CA LEU A 199 -22.64 3.63 7.91
C LEU A 199 -22.71 2.41 8.83
N TYR A 200 -21.56 1.80 9.14
CA TYR A 200 -21.53 0.62 10.00
C TYR A 200 -21.98 0.89 11.45
N ARG A 201 -21.86 2.15 11.90
CA ARG A 201 -22.26 2.58 13.24
C ARG A 201 -23.75 2.93 13.33
N LEU A 202 -24.37 3.31 12.23
CA LEU A 202 -25.79 3.69 12.15
C LEU A 202 -26.72 2.50 11.91
N GLU A 203 -26.22 1.42 11.32
CA GLU A 203 -27.02 0.24 10.96
C GLU A 203 -27.78 -0.46 12.11
N PRO A 204 -27.31 -0.54 13.38
CA PRO A 204 -28.07 -1.17 14.45
C PRO A 204 -29.27 -0.35 14.96
N VAL A 205 -29.43 0.89 14.51
CA VAL A 205 -30.56 1.74 14.86
C VAL A 205 -31.43 1.84 13.63
N GLU A 206 -32.66 1.31 13.66
CA GLU A 206 -33.63 1.54 12.58
C GLU A 206 -33.77 3.05 12.38
N PRO A 207 -33.22 3.61 11.29
CA PRO A 207 -33.28 5.04 11.10
C PRO A 207 -34.71 5.40 10.69
N PRO A 208 -35.20 6.60 11.07
CA PRO A 208 -36.43 7.13 10.49
C PRO A 208 -36.39 7.04 8.96
N VAL A 209 -37.51 6.75 8.30
CA VAL A 209 -37.58 6.50 6.84
C VAL A 209 -36.82 7.57 6.03
N VAL A 210 -36.96 8.84 6.39
CA VAL A 210 -36.25 9.95 5.74
C VAL A 210 -34.72 9.82 5.86
N VAL A 211 -34.23 9.42 7.04
CA VAL A 211 -32.80 9.18 7.27
C VAL A 211 -32.32 7.96 6.48
N ALA A 212 -33.13 6.90 6.41
CA ALA A 212 -32.83 5.71 5.60
C ALA A 212 -32.69 6.07 4.11
N GLU A 213 -33.62 6.87 3.56
CA GLU A 213 -33.57 7.34 2.17
C GLU A 213 -32.35 8.21 1.89
N VAL A 214 -32.05 9.16 2.78
CA VAL A 214 -30.86 10.02 2.66
C VAL A 214 -29.58 9.20 2.73
N LEU A 215 -29.50 8.21 3.62
CA LEU A 215 -28.37 7.29 3.72
C LEU A 215 -28.25 6.42 2.47
N GLY A 216 -29.36 5.92 1.91
CA GLY A 216 -29.35 5.14 0.67
C GLY A 216 -28.87 5.94 -0.54
N ILE A 217 -29.35 7.19 -0.69
CA ILE A 217 -28.85 8.11 -1.72
C ILE A 217 -27.37 8.41 -1.47
N GLY A 218 -26.99 8.70 -0.22
CA GLY A 218 -25.61 8.95 0.17
C GLY A 218 -24.69 7.76 -0.10
N LEU A 219 -25.17 6.53 0.10
CA LEU A 219 -24.43 5.29 -0.14
C LEU A 219 -24.05 5.16 -1.63
N MET A 220 -24.97 5.53 -2.52
CA MET A 220 -24.74 5.49 -3.96
C MET A 220 -23.87 6.66 -4.44
N LEU A 221 -24.09 7.87 -3.91
CA LEU A 221 -23.40 9.08 -4.37
C LEU A 221 -22.00 9.23 -3.79
N THR A 222 -21.72 8.72 -2.59
CA THR A 222 -20.44 8.96 -1.91
C THR A 222 -19.26 8.31 -2.63
N PRO A 223 -19.30 7.03 -3.02
CA PRO A 223 -18.22 6.43 -3.83
C PRO A 223 -18.02 7.21 -5.15
N PHE A 224 -19.11 7.62 -5.79
CA PHE A 224 -19.03 8.46 -6.99
C PHE A 224 -18.28 9.77 -6.72
N ALA A 225 -18.66 10.50 -5.68
CA ALA A 225 -18.04 11.76 -5.32
C ALA A 225 -16.56 11.57 -4.96
N VAL A 226 -16.23 10.58 -4.12
CA VAL A 226 -14.86 10.30 -3.65
C VAL A 226 -13.90 10.00 -4.79
N PHE A 227 -14.33 9.27 -5.83
CA PHE A 227 -13.43 8.93 -6.93
C PHE A 227 -13.47 9.95 -8.08
N ALA A 228 -14.66 10.46 -8.44
CA ALA A 228 -14.81 11.36 -9.58
C ALA A 228 -14.40 12.81 -9.27
N VAL A 229 -14.73 13.34 -8.08
CA VAL A 229 -14.50 14.77 -7.75
C VAL A 229 -13.01 15.11 -7.65
N PRO A 230 -12.16 14.37 -6.91
CA PRO A 230 -10.72 14.65 -6.86
C PRO A 230 -10.07 14.61 -8.24
N ALA A 231 -10.44 13.61 -9.05
CA ALA A 231 -9.93 13.45 -10.41
C ALA A 231 -10.36 14.62 -11.32
N PHE A 232 -11.62 15.04 -11.23
CA PHE A 232 -12.15 16.20 -11.93
C PHE A 232 -11.45 17.50 -11.52
N VAL A 233 -11.33 17.76 -10.21
CA VAL A 233 -10.72 18.98 -9.65
C VAL A 233 -9.24 19.06 -10.03
N ALA A 234 -8.50 17.95 -9.92
CA ALA A 234 -7.09 17.90 -10.32
C ALA A 234 -6.92 18.13 -11.83
N SER A 235 -7.78 17.54 -12.67
CA SER A 235 -7.79 17.79 -14.11
C SER A 235 -8.03 19.26 -14.45
N ARG A 236 -9.01 19.89 -13.79
CA ARG A 236 -9.35 21.32 -13.96
C ARG A 236 -8.20 22.24 -13.51
N ALA A 237 -7.64 21.98 -12.32
CA ALA A 237 -6.58 22.81 -11.75
C ALA A 237 -5.31 22.80 -12.62
N ALA A 238 -4.96 21.64 -13.19
CA ALA A 238 -3.83 21.48 -14.09
C ALA A 238 -4.01 22.16 -15.46
N GLY A 239 -5.24 22.55 -15.81
CA GLY A 239 -5.57 23.17 -17.08
C GLY A 239 -5.52 24.70 -17.10
N ARG A 240 -5.31 25.36 -15.96
CA ARG A 240 -5.21 26.82 -15.90
C ARG A 240 -3.96 27.30 -16.68
N PRO A 241 -4.11 28.23 -17.64
CA PRO A 241 -3.01 28.66 -18.50
C PRO A 241 -2.01 29.51 -17.71
N ALA A 242 -1.05 28.86 -17.05
CA ALA A 242 0.18 29.51 -16.62
C ALA A 242 1.06 29.69 -17.88
N SER A 243 0.86 30.81 -18.58
CA SER A 243 1.78 31.40 -19.58
C SER A 243 2.26 30.51 -20.76
N ARG A 244 1.66 30.75 -21.94
CA ARG A 244 2.23 30.76 -23.32
C ARG A 244 2.83 29.52 -23.99
N ALA A 245 2.98 28.35 -23.39
CA ALA A 245 3.39 27.14 -24.13
C ALA A 245 2.19 26.27 -24.58
N ALA A 246 1.39 26.76 -25.52
CA ALA A 246 0.07 26.21 -25.90
C ALA A 246 0.08 24.77 -26.47
N GLY A 247 1.22 24.27 -26.98
CA GLY A 247 1.25 22.99 -27.70
C GLY A 247 1.27 21.71 -26.84
N ARG A 248 1.63 21.77 -25.55
CA ARG A 248 1.74 20.56 -24.67
C ARG A 248 0.66 20.45 -23.60
N ALA A 249 -0.28 21.40 -23.56
CA ALA A 249 -1.19 21.59 -22.42
C ALA A 249 -2.36 20.58 -22.34
N ALA A 250 -2.74 19.95 -23.45
CA ALA A 250 -3.90 19.05 -23.50
C ALA A 250 -3.68 17.72 -22.77
N GLY A 251 -2.46 17.16 -22.80
CA GLY A 251 -2.13 15.91 -22.11
C GLY A 251 -1.96 16.05 -20.60
N GLY A 252 -1.68 17.27 -20.10
CA GLY A 252 -1.34 17.52 -18.69
C GLY A 252 -2.55 17.43 -17.74
N SER A 253 -3.73 17.89 -18.15
CA SER A 253 -4.91 17.89 -17.27
C SER A 253 -5.40 16.49 -16.96
N ARG A 254 -5.62 15.65 -17.97
CA ARG A 254 -6.11 14.28 -17.74
C ARG A 254 -5.14 13.47 -16.87
N ARG A 255 -3.83 13.65 -17.06
CA ARG A 255 -2.78 12.99 -16.25
C ARG A 255 -2.88 13.38 -14.78
N ALA A 256 -3.10 14.66 -14.46
CA ALA A 256 -3.31 15.11 -13.08
C ALA A 256 -4.57 14.49 -12.43
N GLY A 257 -5.67 14.35 -13.19
CA GLY A 257 -6.87 13.66 -12.71
C GLY A 257 -6.63 12.18 -12.43
N VAL A 258 -5.95 11.47 -13.34
CA VAL A 258 -5.55 10.06 -13.14
C VAL A 258 -4.60 9.93 -11.94
N GLN A 259 -3.68 10.88 -11.76
CA GLN A 259 -2.80 10.91 -10.60
C GLN A 259 -3.58 11.02 -9.29
N ALA A 260 -4.59 11.91 -9.22
CA ALA A 260 -5.43 12.05 -8.04
C ALA A 260 -6.21 10.75 -7.75
N LEU A 261 -6.78 10.12 -8.79
CA LEU A 261 -7.44 8.81 -8.67
C LEU A 261 -6.49 7.75 -8.10
N VAL A 262 -5.27 7.62 -8.63
CA VAL A 262 -4.29 6.63 -8.14
C VAL A 262 -3.99 6.86 -6.66
N TRP A 263 -3.86 8.12 -6.23
CA TRP A 263 -3.68 8.44 -4.82
C TRP A 263 -4.91 8.13 -3.96
N THR A 264 -6.12 8.42 -4.45
CA THR A 264 -7.37 8.03 -3.78
C THR A 264 -7.40 6.53 -3.56
N LEU A 265 -7.16 5.73 -4.60
CA LEU A 265 -7.17 4.27 -4.55
C LEU A 265 -6.10 3.72 -3.58
N THR A 266 -4.88 4.25 -3.69
CA THR A 266 -3.73 3.85 -2.87
C THR A 266 -3.97 4.07 -1.38
N ALA A 267 -4.68 5.15 -1.02
CA ALA A 267 -5.03 5.45 0.37
C ALA A 267 -6.32 4.75 0.82
N ALA A 268 -7.34 4.70 -0.03
CA ALA A 268 -8.65 4.15 0.30
C ALA A 268 -8.60 2.66 0.57
N MET A 269 -7.96 1.87 -0.29
CA MET A 269 -7.89 0.40 -0.16
C MET A 269 -7.44 -0.08 1.24
N PRO A 270 -6.23 0.29 1.73
CA PRO A 270 -5.79 -0.15 3.05
C PRO A 270 -6.63 0.47 4.18
N LEU A 271 -7.12 1.70 4.01
CA LEU A 271 -7.86 2.40 5.06
C LEU A 271 -9.25 1.80 5.28
N THR A 272 -10.00 1.55 4.20
CA THR A 272 -11.30 0.89 4.28
C THR A 272 -11.15 -0.54 4.78
N PHE A 273 -10.13 -1.28 4.31
CA PHE A 273 -9.83 -2.62 4.80
C PHE A 273 -9.52 -2.65 6.30
N ALA A 274 -8.72 -1.68 6.79
CA ALA A 274 -8.38 -1.56 8.21
C ALA A 274 -9.58 -1.24 9.10
N LEU A 275 -10.57 -0.51 8.59
CA LEU A 275 -11.82 -0.21 9.31
C LEU A 275 -12.83 -1.36 9.25
N TRP A 276 -12.86 -2.08 8.14
CA TRP A 276 -13.78 -3.19 7.91
C TRP A 276 -13.58 -4.29 8.96
N LEU A 277 -12.33 -4.74 9.19
CA LEU A 277 -12.07 -5.89 10.06
C LEU A 277 -12.52 -5.71 11.52
N PRO A 278 -12.18 -4.63 12.24
CA PRO A 278 -12.64 -4.42 13.62
C PRO A 278 -14.16 -4.31 13.70
N GLU A 279 -14.78 -3.68 12.71
CA GLU A 279 -16.22 -3.48 12.67
C GLU A 279 -16.96 -4.78 12.36
N ALA A 280 -16.38 -5.64 11.51
CA ALA A 280 -16.89 -6.97 11.22
C ALA A 280 -16.88 -7.86 12.46
N LEU A 281 -15.78 -7.84 13.22
CA LEU A 281 -15.70 -8.55 14.50
C LEU A 281 -16.75 -8.02 15.48
N ARG A 282 -16.88 -6.69 15.56
CA ARG A 282 -17.87 -6.08 16.46
C ARG A 282 -19.28 -6.52 16.10
N ARG A 283 -19.63 -6.48 14.81
CA ARG A 283 -20.97 -6.84 14.33
C ARG A 283 -21.23 -8.33 14.57
N HIS A 284 -20.33 -9.19 14.13
CA HIS A 284 -20.44 -10.63 14.35
C HIS A 284 -20.59 -11.00 15.83
N ALA A 285 -19.93 -10.27 16.74
CA ALA A 285 -20.10 -10.48 18.18
C ALA A 285 -21.46 -10.04 18.74
N ILE A 286 -22.16 -9.11 18.07
CA ILE A 286 -23.49 -8.62 18.48
C ILE A 286 -24.58 -9.59 17.99
N ASP A 287 -24.52 -9.98 16.72
CA ASP A 287 -25.65 -10.61 16.03
C ASP A 287 -25.27 -11.83 15.17
N GLY A 288 -24.00 -12.22 15.12
CA GLY A 288 -23.50 -13.32 14.31
C GLY A 288 -23.54 -13.05 12.80
N HIS A 289 -23.87 -11.84 12.36
CA HIS A 289 -23.91 -11.49 10.94
C HIS A 289 -22.53 -11.17 10.38
N THR A 290 -22.38 -11.33 9.06
CA THR A 290 -21.29 -10.65 8.34
C THR A 290 -21.66 -9.19 8.12
N LEU A 291 -20.66 -8.36 7.78
CA LEU A 291 -20.92 -6.96 7.42
C LEU A 291 -21.79 -6.80 6.17
N ASP A 292 -21.84 -7.82 5.30
CA ASP A 292 -22.70 -7.82 4.11
C ASP A 292 -24.14 -8.30 4.42
N GLY A 293 -24.44 -8.57 5.70
CA GLY A 293 -25.78 -8.92 6.17
C GLY A 293 -26.15 -10.39 6.01
N GLU A 294 -25.21 -11.27 5.62
CA GLU A 294 -25.49 -12.70 5.58
C GLU A 294 -25.71 -13.24 7.00
N VAL A 295 -26.75 -14.07 7.14
CA VAL A 295 -27.22 -14.59 8.41
C VAL A 295 -26.48 -15.88 8.74
N VAL A 296 -25.78 -15.91 9.89
CA VAL A 296 -25.09 -17.11 10.42
C VAL A 296 -23.96 -17.62 9.49
N ALA A 297 -23.08 -16.72 9.06
CA ALA A 297 -21.84 -17.10 8.38
C ALA A 297 -20.66 -17.17 9.37
N PRO A 298 -19.70 -18.10 9.20
CA PRO A 298 -18.51 -18.15 10.05
C PRO A 298 -17.77 -16.82 10.04
N VAL A 299 -17.28 -16.37 11.21
CA VAL A 299 -16.59 -15.07 11.36
C VAL A 299 -15.52 -14.80 10.31
N GLY A 300 -14.81 -15.85 9.85
CA GLY A 300 -13.78 -15.77 8.81
C GLY A 300 -14.27 -15.34 7.43
N VAL A 301 -15.56 -15.47 7.12
CA VAL A 301 -16.16 -14.96 5.87
C VAL A 301 -15.95 -13.46 5.76
N ASN A 302 -16.06 -12.72 6.87
CA ASN A 302 -15.78 -11.27 6.91
C ASN A 302 -14.37 -10.89 6.43
N LEU A 303 -13.37 -11.75 6.66
CA LEU A 303 -12.01 -11.50 6.20
C LEU A 303 -11.90 -11.67 4.67
N SER A 304 -12.56 -12.69 4.13
CA SER A 304 -12.66 -12.90 2.69
C SER A 304 -13.40 -11.74 2.01
N ASP A 305 -14.54 -11.34 2.57
CA ASP A 305 -15.36 -10.23 2.06
C ASP A 305 -14.57 -8.92 2.07
N ALA A 306 -13.87 -8.62 3.18
CA ALA A 306 -13.01 -7.44 3.25
C ALA A 306 -11.97 -7.42 2.12
N ILE A 307 -11.34 -8.56 1.80
CA ILE A 307 -10.39 -8.65 0.69
C ILE A 307 -11.09 -8.41 -0.66
N VAL A 308 -12.21 -9.07 -0.91
CA VAL A 308 -12.96 -8.95 -2.17
C VAL A 308 -13.47 -7.54 -2.37
N PHE A 309 -14.14 -6.95 -1.37
CA PHE A 309 -14.73 -5.62 -1.47
C PHE A 309 -13.68 -4.52 -1.48
N CYS A 310 -12.78 -4.48 -0.49
CA CYS A 310 -11.85 -3.36 -0.35
C CYS A 310 -10.72 -3.42 -1.37
N LEU A 311 -10.25 -4.60 -1.76
CA LEU A 311 -9.06 -4.76 -2.61
C LEU A 311 -9.40 -5.23 -4.03
N GLY A 312 -10.53 -5.90 -4.23
CA GLY A 312 -11.01 -6.32 -5.55
C GLY A 312 -11.97 -5.31 -6.19
N LEU A 313 -13.15 -5.13 -5.60
CA LEU A 313 -14.24 -4.35 -6.18
C LEU A 313 -13.99 -2.84 -6.14
N LEU A 314 -13.59 -2.32 -4.97
CA LEU A 314 -13.34 -0.89 -4.76
C LEU A 314 -12.37 -0.29 -5.79
N PRO A 315 -11.21 -0.91 -6.12
CA PRO A 315 -10.36 -0.36 -7.16
C PRO A 315 -10.92 -0.44 -8.57
N VAL A 316 -11.72 -1.46 -8.90
CA VAL A 316 -12.41 -1.54 -10.19
C VAL A 316 -13.41 -0.39 -10.33
N PHE A 317 -14.30 -0.23 -9.36
CA PHE A 317 -15.28 0.86 -9.33
C PHE A 317 -14.61 2.23 -9.30
N GLY A 318 -13.64 2.42 -8.41
CA GLY A 318 -12.92 3.68 -8.28
C GLY A 318 -12.18 4.06 -9.57
N THR A 319 -11.60 3.09 -10.28
CA THR A 319 -10.94 3.34 -11.57
C THR A 319 -11.93 3.80 -12.63
N VAL A 320 -13.07 3.12 -12.79
CA VAL A 320 -14.11 3.52 -13.75
C VAL A 320 -14.59 4.95 -13.47
N LEU A 321 -14.94 5.23 -12.21
CA LEU A 321 -15.50 6.53 -11.81
C LEU A 321 -14.47 7.65 -11.88
N GLY A 322 -13.25 7.42 -11.39
CA GLY A 322 -12.19 8.43 -11.42
C GLY A 322 -11.65 8.71 -12.81
N THR A 323 -11.59 7.72 -13.70
CA THR A 323 -11.20 7.98 -15.11
C THR A 323 -12.27 8.77 -15.85
N ALA A 324 -13.56 8.52 -15.59
CA ALA A 324 -14.65 9.34 -16.10
C ALA A 324 -14.55 10.79 -15.57
N GLY A 325 -14.36 10.98 -14.26
CA GLY A 325 -14.16 12.30 -13.65
C GLY A 325 -12.96 13.05 -14.23
N ALA A 326 -11.82 12.36 -14.41
CA ALA A 326 -10.62 12.92 -15.03
C ALA A 326 -10.87 13.37 -16.48
N ALA A 327 -11.62 12.58 -17.26
CA ALA A 327 -11.97 12.88 -18.65
C ALA A 327 -12.92 14.08 -18.76
N VAL A 328 -13.96 14.14 -17.93
CA VAL A 328 -14.90 15.28 -17.89
C VAL A 328 -14.17 16.56 -17.50
N GLY A 329 -13.28 16.51 -16.51
CA GLY A 329 -12.48 17.65 -16.07
C GLY A 329 -11.54 18.18 -17.14
N ALA A 330 -11.10 17.31 -18.06
CA ALA A 330 -10.22 17.69 -19.16
C ALA A 330 -10.96 18.33 -20.36
N ARG A 331 -12.25 18.03 -20.58
CA ARG A 331 -13.02 18.47 -21.76
C ARG A 331 -13.59 19.88 -21.68
N ARG A 332 -13.88 20.40 -20.48
CA ARG A 332 -14.50 21.74 -20.30
C ARG A 332 -13.47 22.88 -20.34
N ARG A 333 -12.66 22.94 -21.39
CA ARG A 333 -11.75 24.05 -21.71
C ARG A 333 -12.26 24.83 -22.90
#